data_AF-A0A538G591-F1
#
_entry.id   AF-A0A538G591-F1
#
_cell.length_a   1.000
_cell.length_b   1.000
_cell.length_c   1.000
_cell.angle_alpha   90.00
_cell.angle_beta   90.00
_cell.angle_gamma   90.00
#
_symmetry.space_group_name_H-M   'P 1'
#
loop_
_entity.id
_entity.type
_entity.pdbx_description
1 polymer ?
#
loop_
_entity_poly.entity_id
_entity_poly.type
_entity_poly.pdbx_seq_one_letter_code
_entity_poly.pdbx_strand_id
1 'polypeptide(L)'
;MRGQLDRVSDTVSSRPFPPGWYPVVVVGSGPGGLQTSYFLSRLGVEHAVLSADDGPGGMFRRFPLFERLISWTHPSADVPRGSREFEAHDQNSLIADDPDLGALVLDQIGEDHRRPARDEMASGLRAFAERASVGVRYGCRWESTRRDEDELVLVTSDGEYRCTVAIFAVGMTEPWVPPIPGLELGMHYVHVSSAPDRYEDRRVVIVGKRNSAFEVGEAIVRSGLRELTLVSPRPPDLARLARSPLRPWYLTPYDEHVRGAPGRYVLNASVERIERRGQEFLLHALDPTRPESVVVEVDDVVAATGFRAPLQDLPELGVTTVLDGRLPALTPFWESVTVPGVYFAGNVTQAAQGLRKHGVASVSSMVCGFRYNARILARHVAETVFGIRLGRPRIEPANVVPYLLGELTRAPELTMQKGYLARVLGIDAEAGIRNLGILPLEVFVDGSHDGVAATLEFDADETIRPVVYMRRRGVLNETALPPHPLRRYEDAEYGEPLDALVRPLLPS
;
A
#
# COMPACT_ATOMS: atom_id res chain seq x y z
N MET A 1 41.30 -39.83 38.35
CA MET A 1 40.06 -40.19 39.07
C MET A 1 39.26 -38.91 39.24
N ARG A 2 38.13 -38.78 38.53
CA ARG A 2 37.03 -37.80 38.68
C ARG A 2 37.44 -36.31 38.57
N GLY A 3 37.04 -35.53 37.57
CA GLY A 3 35.78 -35.48 36.85
C GLY A 3 35.39 -34.00 36.81
N GLN A 4 35.89 -33.29 35.82
CA GLN A 4 35.52 -31.89 35.58
C GLN A 4 34.48 -31.93 34.46
N LEU A 5 33.22 -31.93 34.89
CA LEU A 5 32.04 -31.93 34.04
C LEU A 5 32.11 -30.77 33.05
N ASP A 6 32.01 -31.13 31.77
CA ASP A 6 31.61 -30.27 30.69
C ASP A 6 30.36 -29.48 31.09
N ARG A 7 30.54 -28.21 31.42
CA ARG A 7 29.49 -27.21 31.24
C ARG A 7 29.66 -26.67 29.82
N VAL A 8 29.17 -27.44 28.85
CA VAL A 8 28.68 -26.84 27.61
C VAL A 8 27.58 -25.90 28.05
N SER A 9 27.86 -24.60 28.04
CA SER A 9 26.81 -23.60 28.19
C SER A 9 25.94 -23.72 26.94
N ASP A 10 24.76 -24.30 27.09
CA ASP A 10 23.66 -24.13 26.15
C ASP A 10 23.38 -22.62 26.04
N THR A 11 24.00 -21.97 25.07
CA THR A 11 23.58 -20.64 24.62
C THR A 11 22.22 -20.80 23.98
N VAL A 12 21.19 -20.64 24.81
CA VAL A 12 19.81 -20.36 24.42
C VAL A 12 19.83 -19.34 23.27
N SER A 13 19.21 -19.70 22.15
CA SER A 13 19.11 -18.95 20.88
C SER A 13 19.22 -17.43 21.02
N SER A 14 20.26 -16.84 20.42
CA SER A 14 20.57 -15.39 20.37
C SER A 14 19.63 -14.52 19.51
N ARG A 15 18.61 -15.11 18.89
CA ARG A 15 17.60 -14.39 18.07
C ARG A 15 16.44 -13.86 18.93
N PRO A 16 15.93 -12.63 18.69
CA PRO A 16 14.83 -12.07 19.46
C PRO A 16 13.53 -12.87 19.30
N PHE A 17 12.59 -12.63 20.22
CA PHE A 17 11.25 -13.22 20.25
C PHE A 17 11.25 -14.75 20.15
N PRO A 18 11.70 -15.50 21.17
CA PRO A 18 11.54 -16.95 21.15
C PRO A 18 10.05 -17.36 21.03
N PRO A 19 9.74 -18.56 20.49
CA PRO A 19 8.38 -19.08 20.49
C PRO A 19 7.73 -19.01 21.87
N GLY A 20 6.47 -18.62 21.92
CA GLY A 20 5.78 -18.32 23.17
C GLY A 20 4.54 -17.47 22.96
N TRP A 21 4.03 -16.91 24.04
CA TRP A 21 2.87 -16.04 24.02
C TRP A 21 3.30 -14.56 23.91
N TYR A 22 2.63 -13.81 23.04
CA TYR A 22 2.78 -12.36 22.89
C TYR A 22 1.40 -11.73 22.70
N PRO A 23 1.14 -10.51 23.21
CA PRO A 23 -0.15 -9.85 22.98
C PRO A 23 -0.46 -9.66 21.48
N VAL A 24 0.58 -9.29 20.72
CA VAL A 24 0.52 -9.13 19.27
C VAL A 24 1.66 -9.91 18.60
N VAL A 25 1.37 -10.57 17.48
CA VAL A 25 2.39 -11.13 16.58
C VAL A 25 2.27 -10.46 15.21
N VAL A 26 3.35 -9.83 14.74
CA VAL A 26 3.45 -9.22 13.41
C VAL A 26 4.22 -10.15 12.48
N VAL A 27 3.64 -10.50 11.34
CA VAL A 27 4.26 -11.39 10.33
C VAL A 27 4.71 -10.57 9.12
N GLY A 28 6.03 -10.46 8.95
CA GLY A 28 6.69 -9.80 7.82
C GLY A 28 7.63 -8.67 8.23
N SER A 29 8.82 -8.61 7.61
CA SER A 29 9.83 -7.55 7.80
C SER A 29 9.91 -6.54 6.65
N GLY A 30 8.87 -6.49 5.82
CA GLY A 30 8.70 -5.45 4.82
C GLY A 30 8.31 -4.11 5.45
N PRO A 31 8.18 -3.04 4.65
CA PRO A 31 7.88 -1.70 5.17
C PRO A 31 6.59 -1.64 6.00
N GLY A 32 5.56 -2.41 5.65
CA GLY A 32 4.32 -2.50 6.44
C GLY A 32 4.54 -3.06 7.85
N GLY A 33 5.36 -4.12 7.98
CA GLY A 33 5.65 -4.76 9.26
C GLY A 33 6.56 -3.90 10.13
N LEU A 34 7.64 -3.34 9.54
CA LEU A 34 8.55 -2.42 10.24
C LEU A 34 7.82 -1.17 10.75
N GLN A 35 6.97 -0.56 9.91
CA GLN A 35 6.21 0.63 10.29
C GLN A 35 5.20 0.34 11.40
N THR A 36 4.52 -0.80 11.33
CA THR A 36 3.53 -1.21 12.35
C THR A 36 4.22 -1.50 13.68
N SER A 37 5.31 -2.27 13.66
CA SER A 37 6.11 -2.57 14.85
C SER A 37 6.68 -1.31 15.52
N TYR A 38 7.17 -0.36 14.73
CA TYR A 38 7.61 0.94 15.24
C TYR A 38 6.50 1.62 16.05
N PHE A 39 5.30 1.78 15.48
CA PHE A 39 4.21 2.45 16.18
C PHE A 39 3.64 1.64 17.35
N LEU A 40 3.59 0.31 17.28
CA LEU A 40 3.22 -0.52 18.44
C LEU A 40 4.20 -0.30 19.60
N SER A 41 5.51 -0.26 19.32
CA SER A 41 6.55 0.01 20.32
C SER A 41 6.37 1.40 20.95
N ARG A 42 6.12 2.43 20.13
CA ARG A 42 5.87 3.81 20.61
C ARG A 42 4.64 3.92 21.51
N LEU A 43 3.67 3.04 21.33
CA LEU A 43 2.45 2.97 22.13
C LEU A 43 2.57 2.05 23.35
N GLY A 44 3.70 1.37 23.54
CA GLY A 44 3.91 0.44 24.64
C GLY A 44 3.18 -0.89 24.48
N VAL A 45 2.78 -1.27 23.26
CA VAL A 45 2.17 -2.57 22.98
C VAL A 45 3.28 -3.61 22.78
N GLU A 46 3.37 -4.58 23.70
CA GLU A 46 4.30 -5.70 23.57
C GLU A 46 3.92 -6.58 22.37
N HIS A 47 4.92 -6.93 21.56
CA HIS A 47 4.70 -7.71 20.35
C HIS A 47 5.97 -8.43 19.88
N ALA A 48 5.77 -9.54 19.16
CA ALA A 48 6.82 -10.20 18.40
C ALA A 48 6.73 -9.84 16.91
N VAL A 49 7.87 -9.75 16.23
CA VAL A 49 7.93 -9.58 14.77
C VAL A 49 8.67 -10.76 14.15
N LEU A 50 8.03 -11.46 13.23
CA LEU A 50 8.53 -12.69 12.61
C LEU A 50 8.73 -12.47 11.11
N SER A 51 9.82 -12.99 10.54
CA SER A 51 10.03 -12.93 9.09
C SER A 51 10.75 -14.15 8.55
N ALA A 52 10.27 -14.66 7.43
CA ALA A 52 10.96 -15.70 6.67
C ALA A 52 12.23 -15.19 5.98
N ASP A 53 12.35 -13.88 5.76
CA ASP A 53 13.55 -13.27 5.19
C ASP A 53 14.70 -13.31 6.21
N ASP A 54 15.92 -13.28 5.71
CA ASP A 54 17.19 -13.20 6.44
C ASP A 54 17.54 -11.77 6.88
N GLY A 55 16.75 -10.76 6.49
CA GLY A 55 16.94 -9.37 6.88
C GLY A 55 15.74 -8.46 6.56
N PRO A 56 15.84 -7.16 6.85
CA PRO A 56 14.76 -6.20 6.59
C PRO A 56 14.57 -5.96 5.08
N GLY A 57 13.39 -5.46 4.72
CA GLY A 57 13.08 -4.99 3.37
C GLY A 57 11.98 -5.77 2.66
N GLY A 58 11.69 -7.00 3.09
CA GLY A 58 10.63 -7.83 2.52
C GLY A 58 10.75 -7.96 1.00
N MET A 59 9.67 -7.62 0.29
CA MET A 59 9.62 -7.68 -1.18
C MET A 59 10.72 -6.87 -1.87
N PHE A 60 11.24 -5.80 -1.25
CA PHE A 60 12.30 -4.97 -1.84
C PHE A 60 13.67 -5.66 -1.88
N ARG A 61 13.78 -6.85 -1.29
CA ARG A 61 14.94 -7.73 -1.51
C ARG A 61 14.90 -8.40 -2.90
N ARG A 62 13.73 -8.42 -3.56
CA ARG A 62 13.48 -9.15 -4.81
C ARG A 62 12.96 -8.24 -5.93
N PHE A 63 12.07 -7.29 -5.61
CA PHE A 63 11.37 -6.41 -6.55
C PHE A 63 11.68 -4.92 -6.28
N PRO A 64 11.52 -4.00 -7.26
CA PRO A 64 11.11 -4.23 -8.65
C PRO A 64 12.16 -4.98 -9.48
N LEU A 65 11.75 -5.53 -10.62
CA LEU A 65 12.64 -6.31 -11.50
C LEU A 65 13.59 -5.40 -12.27
N PHE A 66 13.12 -4.24 -12.72
CA PHE A 66 13.89 -3.29 -13.52
C PHE A 66 14.48 -2.17 -12.66
N GLU A 67 14.86 -2.59 -11.46
CA GLU A 67 15.70 -1.92 -10.46
C GLU A 67 15.18 -0.62 -9.86
N ARG A 68 14.25 0.13 -10.45
CA ARG A 68 13.78 1.41 -9.88
C ARG A 68 12.31 1.41 -9.52
N LEU A 69 12.00 2.07 -8.40
CA LEU A 69 10.62 2.31 -7.97
C LEU A 69 9.94 3.32 -8.91
N ILE A 70 8.61 3.26 -8.96
CA ILE A 70 7.78 4.19 -9.74
C ILE A 70 7.27 5.39 -8.90
N SER A 71 7.47 5.34 -7.58
CA SER A 71 7.25 6.43 -6.63
C SER A 71 8.47 7.36 -6.56
N TRP A 72 8.21 8.62 -6.21
CA TRP A 72 9.21 9.69 -6.22
C TRP A 72 9.56 10.13 -4.78
N THR A 73 10.85 10.29 -4.49
CA THR A 73 11.34 11.14 -3.38
C THR A 73 11.99 12.42 -3.91
N HIS A 74 11.42 13.59 -3.60
CA HIS A 74 11.93 14.89 -4.02
C HIS A 74 12.93 15.44 -2.98
N PRO A 75 14.22 15.63 -3.32
CA PRO A 75 15.25 15.98 -2.35
C PRO A 75 15.18 17.43 -1.85
N SER A 76 14.54 18.33 -2.61
CA SER A 76 14.38 19.74 -2.27
C SER A 76 12.92 20.10 -2.01
N ALA A 77 12.64 20.64 -0.84
CA ALA A 77 11.33 21.18 -0.48
C ALA A 77 11.55 22.41 0.40
N ASP A 78 10.56 23.30 0.43
CA ASP A 78 10.57 24.50 1.30
C ASP A 78 10.10 24.17 2.73
N VAL A 79 10.40 22.95 3.19
CA VAL A 79 10.11 22.45 4.53
C VAL A 79 11.28 21.60 5.02
N PRO A 80 11.57 21.57 6.34
CA PRO A 80 12.71 20.83 6.87
C PRO A 80 12.63 19.33 6.56
N ARG A 81 13.76 18.72 6.17
CA ARG A 81 13.86 17.26 6.08
C ARG A 81 13.56 16.63 7.44
N GLY A 82 12.83 15.52 7.44
CA GLY A 82 12.37 14.85 8.66
C GLY A 82 11.13 15.45 9.31
N SER A 83 10.60 16.58 8.82
CA SER A 83 9.31 17.09 9.28
C SER A 83 8.13 16.28 8.72
N ARG A 84 6.98 16.34 9.38
CA ARG A 84 5.74 15.72 8.89
C ARG A 84 5.39 16.21 7.49
N GLU A 85 5.49 17.50 7.22
CA GLU A 85 5.18 18.09 5.92
C GLU A 85 6.09 17.55 4.81
N PHE A 86 7.36 17.28 5.13
CA PHE A 86 8.33 16.72 4.17
C PHE A 86 7.93 15.31 3.70
N GLU A 87 7.13 14.57 4.48
CA GLU A 87 6.63 13.25 4.08
C GLU A 87 5.82 13.31 2.78
N ALA A 88 5.19 14.44 2.41
CA ALA A 88 4.51 14.58 1.12
C ALA A 88 5.49 14.59 -0.07
N HIS A 89 6.74 14.98 0.17
CA HIS A 89 7.83 15.02 -0.81
C HIS A 89 8.62 13.73 -0.86
N ASP A 90 8.61 12.95 0.23
CA ASP A 90 9.23 11.64 0.29
C ASP A 90 8.19 10.52 0.28
N GLN A 91 8.02 9.85 -0.85
CA GLN A 91 7.04 8.77 -0.99
C GLN A 91 7.58 7.39 -0.61
N ASN A 92 8.86 7.27 -0.26
CA ASN A 92 9.53 5.97 -0.14
C ASN A 92 10.01 5.67 1.28
N SER A 93 10.38 6.66 2.10
CA SER A 93 10.76 6.36 3.49
C SER A 93 9.56 5.99 4.36
N LEU A 94 9.84 5.24 5.42
CA LEU A 94 8.95 5.08 6.54
C LEU A 94 8.85 6.40 7.34
N ILE A 95 7.79 6.55 8.12
CA ILE A 95 7.51 7.72 8.96
C ILE A 95 7.82 7.41 10.42
N ALA A 96 8.15 8.44 11.19
CA ALA A 96 8.42 8.33 12.61
C ALA A 96 8.03 9.63 13.33
N ASP A 97 7.82 9.51 14.65
CA ASP A 97 7.67 10.70 15.51
C ASP A 97 9.03 11.34 15.82
N ASP A 98 10.11 10.55 15.71
CA ASP A 98 11.49 11.02 15.81
C ASP A 98 11.96 11.53 14.44
N PRO A 99 12.30 12.83 14.31
CA PRO A 99 12.72 13.41 13.03
C PRO A 99 14.01 12.79 12.47
N ASP A 100 14.88 12.21 13.31
CA ASP A 100 16.14 11.59 12.88
C ASP A 100 15.92 10.23 12.18
N LEU A 101 14.70 9.69 12.29
CA LEU A 101 14.25 8.47 11.60
C LEU A 101 13.46 8.78 10.33
N GLY A 102 13.23 10.07 10.03
CA GLY A 102 12.57 10.52 8.81
C GLY A 102 13.51 10.51 7.59
N ALA A 103 12.93 10.42 6.40
CA ALA A 103 13.64 10.56 5.12
C ALA A 103 14.83 9.61 4.86
N LEU A 104 14.94 8.47 5.57
CA LEU A 104 16.10 7.59 5.49
C LEU A 104 16.37 6.94 4.13
N VAL A 105 15.36 6.78 3.26
CA VAL A 105 15.59 6.31 1.88
C VAL A 105 16.28 7.40 1.08
N LEU A 106 15.98 8.68 1.32
CA LEU A 106 16.60 9.80 0.61
C LEU A 106 18.12 9.84 0.83
N ASP A 107 18.59 9.48 2.01
CA ASP A 107 20.02 9.39 2.33
C ASP A 107 20.77 8.34 1.50
N GLN A 108 20.04 7.41 0.87
CA GLN A 108 20.60 6.33 0.06
C GLN A 108 20.59 6.65 -1.44
N ILE A 109 19.84 7.66 -1.87
CA ILE A 109 19.61 7.94 -3.29
C ILE A 109 20.77 8.78 -3.85
N GLY A 110 21.35 8.35 -4.97
CA GLY A 110 22.37 9.11 -5.70
C GLY A 110 21.84 10.40 -6.37
N GLU A 111 22.75 11.31 -6.75
CA GLU A 111 22.42 12.69 -7.21
C GLU A 111 21.51 12.77 -8.46
N ASP A 112 21.49 11.74 -9.31
CA ASP A 112 20.86 11.78 -10.63
C ASP A 112 19.41 11.23 -10.65
N HIS A 113 18.92 10.60 -9.56
CA HIS A 113 17.68 9.83 -9.65
C HIS A 113 16.70 10.03 -8.49
N ARG A 114 15.67 10.84 -8.76
CA ARG A 114 14.44 11.03 -7.97
C ARG A 114 13.63 9.75 -7.64
N ARG A 115 14.07 8.58 -8.09
CA ARG A 115 13.41 7.27 -7.94
C ARG A 115 14.40 6.28 -7.35
N PRO A 116 14.21 5.82 -6.10
CA PRO A 116 15.13 4.89 -5.49
C PRO A 116 15.26 3.63 -6.34
N ALA A 117 16.48 3.15 -6.46
CA ALA A 117 16.74 1.78 -6.86
C ALA A 117 16.29 0.81 -5.75
N ARG A 118 16.16 -0.47 -6.10
CA ARG A 118 15.70 -1.54 -5.23
C ARG A 118 16.61 -1.68 -4.00
N ASP A 119 17.91 -1.67 -4.23
CA ASP A 119 18.95 -1.75 -3.21
C ASP A 119 19.00 -0.49 -2.34
N GLU A 120 18.84 0.70 -2.92
CA GLU A 120 18.70 1.97 -2.19
C GLU A 120 17.48 1.93 -1.24
N MET A 121 16.32 1.46 -1.73
CA MET A 121 15.12 1.25 -0.91
C MET A 121 15.36 0.22 0.21
N ALA A 122 15.97 -0.93 -0.12
CA ALA A 122 16.29 -1.96 0.87
C ALA A 122 17.28 -1.44 1.93
N SER A 123 18.24 -0.62 1.54
CA SER A 123 19.19 0.04 2.44
C SER A 123 18.49 1.01 3.38
N GLY A 124 17.58 1.85 2.87
CA GLY A 124 16.81 2.77 3.71
C GLY A 124 15.91 2.06 4.73
N LEU A 125 15.30 0.93 4.34
CA LEU A 125 14.53 0.09 5.26
C LEU A 125 15.39 -0.59 6.33
N ARG A 126 16.62 -1.00 5.97
CA ARG A 126 17.59 -1.51 6.93
C ARG A 126 17.99 -0.43 7.93
N ALA A 127 18.34 0.75 7.44
CA ALA A 127 18.69 1.90 8.28
C ALA A 127 17.54 2.27 9.24
N PHE A 128 16.29 2.24 8.77
CA PHE A 128 15.13 2.45 9.64
C PHE A 128 15.04 1.37 10.72
N ALA A 129 15.11 0.09 10.37
CA ALA A 129 15.02 -1.00 11.34
C ALA A 129 16.12 -0.92 12.42
N GLU A 130 17.35 -0.62 12.02
CA GLU A 130 18.50 -0.48 12.91
C GLU A 130 18.38 0.76 13.82
N ARG A 131 18.17 1.95 13.24
CA ARG A 131 18.12 3.21 14.01
C ARG A 131 16.89 3.29 14.91
N ALA A 132 15.75 2.75 14.45
CA ALA A 132 14.53 2.69 15.24
C ALA A 132 14.51 1.52 16.25
N SER A 133 15.56 0.69 16.29
CA SER A 133 15.66 -0.50 17.14
C SER A 133 14.47 -1.46 17.01
N VAL A 134 13.96 -1.63 15.78
CA VAL A 134 12.87 -2.57 15.49
C VAL A 134 13.44 -3.98 15.47
N GLY A 135 13.26 -4.70 16.58
CA GLY A 135 13.63 -6.12 16.67
C GLY A 135 12.81 -6.95 15.70
N VAL A 136 13.46 -7.92 15.02
CA VAL A 136 12.79 -8.91 14.16
C VAL A 136 13.46 -10.26 14.31
N ARG A 137 12.65 -11.32 14.40
CA ARG A 137 13.11 -12.70 14.29
C ARG A 137 13.18 -13.12 12.82
N TYR A 138 14.35 -12.93 12.22
CA TYR A 138 14.65 -13.35 10.84
C TYR A 138 14.84 -14.87 10.73
N GLY A 139 14.61 -15.40 9.53
CA GLY A 139 14.64 -16.84 9.24
C GLY A 139 13.54 -17.64 9.95
N CYS A 140 12.48 -16.99 10.42
CA CYS A 140 11.33 -17.61 11.08
C CYS A 140 10.13 -17.56 10.12
N ARG A 141 9.91 -18.66 9.39
CA ARG A 141 8.83 -18.75 8.41
C ARG A 141 7.51 -19.06 9.12
N TRP A 142 6.49 -18.24 8.88
CA TRP A 142 5.10 -18.57 9.21
C TRP A 142 4.56 -19.62 8.24
N GLU A 143 3.96 -20.68 8.77
CA GLU A 143 3.55 -21.87 8.01
C GLU A 143 2.05 -22.16 8.09
N SER A 144 1.44 -21.91 9.25
CA SER A 144 -0.01 -22.04 9.43
C SER A 144 -0.51 -21.22 10.62
N THR A 145 -1.82 -21.05 10.68
CA THR A 145 -2.56 -20.33 11.70
C THR A 145 -3.80 -21.15 12.07
N ARG A 146 -3.98 -21.38 13.37
CA ARG A 146 -5.23 -21.95 13.89
C ARG A 146 -5.76 -21.09 15.03
N ARG A 147 -7.02 -21.30 15.37
CA ARG A 147 -7.61 -20.75 16.59
C ARG A 147 -7.65 -21.82 17.67
N ASP A 148 -7.22 -21.46 18.87
CA ASP A 148 -7.29 -22.29 20.07
C ASP A 148 -8.01 -21.48 21.14
N GLU A 149 -9.24 -21.87 21.45
CA GLU A 149 -10.17 -21.07 22.28
C GLU A 149 -10.30 -19.62 21.76
N ASP A 150 -9.91 -18.64 22.56
CA ASP A 150 -9.95 -17.22 22.24
C ASP A 150 -8.65 -16.69 21.61
N GLU A 151 -7.61 -17.53 21.49
CA GLU A 151 -6.29 -17.15 20.99
C GLU A 151 -6.01 -17.63 19.57
N LEU A 152 -5.15 -16.88 18.87
CA LEU A 152 -4.56 -17.29 17.61
C LEU A 152 -3.24 -18.01 17.88
N VAL A 153 -3.02 -19.14 17.20
CA VAL A 153 -1.76 -19.88 17.25
C VAL A 153 -1.14 -19.92 15.86
N LEU A 154 0.00 -19.24 15.73
CA LEU A 154 0.80 -19.20 14.51
C LEU A 154 1.89 -20.26 14.62
N VAL A 155 1.83 -21.26 13.74
CA VAL A 155 2.89 -22.27 13.60
C VAL A 155 3.96 -21.71 12.69
N THR A 156 5.21 -21.86 13.13
CA THR A 156 6.38 -21.37 12.39
C THR A 156 7.47 -22.43 12.37
N SER A 157 8.46 -22.22 11.50
CA SER A 157 9.66 -23.05 11.43
C SER A 157 10.46 -23.14 12.73
N ASP A 158 10.28 -22.20 13.66
CA ASP A 158 10.99 -22.15 14.94
C ASP A 158 10.15 -22.62 16.13
N GLY A 159 8.85 -22.87 15.94
CA GLY A 159 7.90 -23.21 17.01
C GLY A 159 6.60 -22.42 16.94
N GLU A 160 5.77 -22.55 17.97
CA GLU A 160 4.45 -21.91 18.02
C GLU A 160 4.48 -20.54 18.70
N TYR A 161 3.74 -19.59 18.13
CA TYR A 161 3.47 -18.29 18.74
C TYR A 161 1.98 -18.18 19.03
N ARG A 162 1.63 -17.85 20.27
CA ARG A 162 0.24 -17.60 20.69
C ARG A 162 0.02 -16.11 20.85
N CYS A 163 -1.12 -15.61 20.41
CA CYS A 163 -1.46 -14.20 20.57
C CYS A 163 -2.95 -13.91 20.55
N THR A 164 -3.33 -12.76 21.09
CA THR A 164 -4.67 -12.19 20.93
C THR A 164 -4.84 -11.58 19.54
N VAL A 165 -3.79 -10.93 19.02
CA VAL A 165 -3.81 -10.23 17.74
C VAL A 165 -2.68 -10.72 16.83
N ALA A 166 -3.02 -11.09 15.59
CA ALA A 166 -2.06 -11.39 14.53
C ALA A 166 -2.16 -10.32 13.44
N ILE A 167 -1.05 -9.65 13.12
CA ILE A 167 -0.97 -8.64 12.07
C ILE A 167 -0.12 -9.17 10.91
N PHE A 168 -0.77 -9.49 9.79
CA PHE A 168 -0.11 -10.00 8.59
C PHE A 168 0.36 -8.86 7.68
N ALA A 169 1.66 -8.59 7.69
CA ALA A 169 2.36 -7.65 6.83
C ALA A 169 3.07 -8.36 5.65
N VAL A 170 2.42 -9.38 5.10
CA VAL A 170 3.00 -10.34 4.13
C VAL A 170 3.14 -9.81 2.70
N GLY A 171 2.55 -8.65 2.42
CA GLY A 171 2.60 -8.03 1.11
C GLY A 171 1.76 -8.74 0.03
N MET A 172 1.85 -8.26 -1.21
CA MET A 172 1.32 -8.91 -2.42
C MET A 172 2.48 -9.42 -3.26
N THR A 173 2.99 -10.60 -2.93
CA THR A 173 4.27 -11.10 -3.47
C THR A 173 4.15 -12.37 -4.29
N GLU A 174 2.98 -13.03 -4.31
CA GLU A 174 2.79 -14.26 -5.06
C GLU A 174 2.25 -13.97 -6.46
N PRO A 175 2.94 -14.39 -7.54
CA PRO A 175 2.47 -14.24 -8.91
C PRO A 175 1.05 -14.74 -9.08
N TRP A 176 0.20 -13.97 -9.75
CA TRP A 176 -1.19 -14.36 -10.00
C TRP A 176 -1.42 -14.48 -11.50
N VAL A 177 -1.79 -15.69 -11.92
CA VAL A 177 -2.20 -16.00 -13.29
C VAL A 177 -3.71 -16.24 -13.27
N PRO A 178 -4.52 -15.41 -13.95
CA PRO A 178 -5.97 -15.64 -14.05
C PRO A 178 -6.24 -16.97 -14.77
N PRO A 179 -7.41 -17.59 -14.53
CA PRO A 179 -7.79 -18.86 -15.15
C PRO A 179 -8.24 -18.66 -16.61
N ILE A 180 -7.39 -18.04 -17.43
CA ILE A 180 -7.56 -17.93 -18.88
C ILE A 180 -6.87 -19.16 -19.49
N PRO A 181 -7.61 -20.05 -20.18
CA PRO A 181 -7.04 -21.29 -20.73
C PRO A 181 -5.78 -21.04 -21.58
N GLY A 182 -4.68 -21.69 -21.22
CA GLY A 182 -3.40 -21.61 -21.93
C GLY A 182 -2.51 -20.45 -21.53
N LEU A 183 -2.96 -19.52 -20.67
CA LEU A 183 -2.10 -18.46 -20.14
C LEU A 183 -0.99 -19.02 -19.24
N GLU A 184 -1.26 -20.13 -18.55
CA GLU A 184 -0.29 -20.89 -17.75
C GLU A 184 0.87 -21.47 -18.58
N LEU A 185 0.73 -21.55 -19.91
CA LEU A 185 1.80 -21.95 -20.82
C LEU A 185 2.82 -20.82 -21.05
N GLY A 186 2.42 -19.57 -20.78
CA GLY A 186 3.28 -18.39 -20.86
C GLY A 186 4.14 -18.19 -19.62
N MET A 187 4.97 -17.15 -19.65
CA MET A 187 5.84 -16.78 -18.53
C MET A 187 5.21 -15.65 -17.71
N HIS A 188 5.13 -15.78 -16.39
CA HIS A 188 4.78 -14.63 -15.55
C HIS A 188 5.92 -13.61 -15.54
N TYR A 189 5.57 -12.31 -15.57
CA TYR A 189 6.53 -11.24 -15.82
C TYR A 189 7.72 -11.19 -14.84
N VAL A 190 7.54 -11.71 -13.62
CA VAL A 190 8.57 -11.85 -12.58
C VAL A 190 9.79 -12.66 -13.00
N HIS A 191 9.66 -13.49 -14.03
CA HIS A 191 10.73 -14.33 -14.54
C HIS A 191 11.37 -13.78 -15.82
N VAL A 192 10.88 -12.66 -16.37
CA VAL A 192 11.39 -12.09 -17.63
C VAL A 192 12.88 -11.76 -17.55
N SER A 193 13.34 -11.19 -16.44
CA SER A 193 14.75 -10.82 -16.26
C SER A 193 15.70 -12.01 -16.16
N SER A 194 15.19 -13.24 -15.99
CA SER A 194 16.02 -14.45 -15.99
C SER A 194 16.44 -14.90 -17.39
N ALA A 195 15.90 -14.29 -18.45
CA ALA A 195 16.21 -14.63 -19.83
C ALA A 195 16.14 -13.37 -20.74
N PRO A 196 17.05 -12.40 -20.57
CA PRO A 196 17.00 -11.12 -21.29
C PRO A 196 17.06 -11.27 -22.81
N ASP A 197 17.85 -12.24 -23.29
CA ASP A 197 18.03 -12.50 -24.73
C ASP A 197 16.92 -13.36 -25.34
N ARG A 198 15.99 -13.88 -24.52
CA ARG A 198 14.92 -14.79 -24.98
C ARG A 198 14.08 -14.18 -26.09
N TYR A 199 13.89 -12.86 -26.05
CA TYR A 199 12.91 -12.16 -26.87
C TYR A 199 13.51 -11.49 -28.12
N GLU A 200 14.81 -11.62 -28.35
CA GLU A 200 15.46 -11.12 -29.57
C GLU A 200 14.83 -11.75 -30.83
N ASP A 201 14.47 -10.91 -31.81
CA ASP A 201 13.80 -11.31 -33.06
C ASP A 201 12.47 -12.08 -32.91
N ARG A 202 11.84 -12.03 -31.72
CA ARG A 202 10.56 -12.71 -31.44
C ARG A 202 9.34 -11.79 -31.51
N ARG A 203 8.18 -12.38 -31.80
CA ARG A 203 6.84 -11.80 -31.61
C ARG A 203 6.36 -12.16 -30.21
N VAL A 204 6.08 -11.15 -29.39
CA VAL A 204 5.72 -11.32 -27.99
C VAL A 204 4.37 -10.68 -27.71
N VAL A 205 3.50 -11.39 -26.99
CA VAL A 205 2.30 -10.79 -26.41
C VAL A 205 2.45 -10.66 -24.89
N ILE A 206 2.12 -9.48 -24.36
CA ILE A 206 1.97 -9.23 -22.93
C ILE A 206 0.49 -9.11 -22.60
N VAL A 207 -0.01 -10.00 -21.74
CA VAL A 207 -1.37 -9.94 -21.21
C VAL A 207 -1.38 -8.97 -20.02
N GLY A 208 -1.89 -7.76 -20.25
CA GLY A 208 -1.95 -6.66 -19.30
C GLY A 208 -1.62 -5.30 -19.95
N LYS A 209 -2.21 -4.22 -19.41
CA LYS A 209 -1.96 -2.82 -19.84
C LYS A 209 -1.88 -1.86 -18.64
N ARG A 210 -1.17 -2.28 -17.60
CA ARG A 210 -0.86 -1.47 -16.40
C ARG A 210 0.66 -1.34 -16.25
N ASN A 211 1.12 -0.68 -15.19
CA ASN A 211 2.55 -0.37 -15.00
C ASN A 211 3.49 -1.56 -15.22
N SER A 212 3.19 -2.75 -14.69
CA SER A 212 4.04 -3.94 -14.92
C SER A 212 4.15 -4.33 -16.39
N ALA A 213 3.08 -4.21 -17.17
CA ALA A 213 3.10 -4.51 -18.60
C ALA A 213 3.93 -3.50 -19.39
N PHE A 214 3.86 -2.22 -19.00
CA PHE A 214 4.66 -1.15 -19.59
C PHE A 214 6.15 -1.27 -19.24
N GLU A 215 6.45 -1.54 -17.97
CA GLU A 215 7.82 -1.76 -17.47
C GLU A 215 8.49 -2.94 -18.18
N VAL A 216 7.78 -4.07 -18.26
CA VAL A 216 8.27 -5.27 -18.96
C VAL A 216 8.34 -5.04 -20.46
N GLY A 217 7.35 -4.35 -21.03
CA GLY A 217 7.33 -4.00 -22.45
C GLY A 217 8.54 -3.16 -22.84
N GLU A 218 8.90 -2.13 -22.06
CA GLU A 218 10.11 -1.35 -22.26
C GLU A 218 11.38 -2.22 -22.23
N ALA A 219 11.49 -3.11 -21.25
CA ALA A 219 12.65 -3.95 -21.12
C ALA A 219 12.81 -4.93 -22.29
N ILE A 220 11.71 -5.53 -22.74
CA ILE A 220 11.69 -6.41 -23.91
C ILE A 220 11.96 -5.61 -25.19
N VAL A 221 11.43 -4.38 -25.31
CA VAL A 221 11.76 -3.48 -26.45
C VAL A 221 13.26 -3.26 -26.60
N ARG A 222 13.99 -3.16 -25.49
CA ARG A 222 15.45 -2.99 -25.48
C ARG A 222 16.23 -4.26 -25.89
N SER A 223 15.60 -5.44 -25.94
CA SER A 223 16.24 -6.69 -26.33
C SER A 223 16.26 -6.95 -27.85
N GLY A 224 15.74 -6.02 -28.67
CA GLY A 224 15.68 -6.20 -30.12
C GLY A 224 14.55 -7.12 -30.61
N LEU A 225 13.42 -7.18 -29.90
CA LEU A 225 12.27 -7.99 -30.35
C LEU A 225 11.71 -7.54 -31.71
N ARG A 226 11.12 -8.49 -32.42
CA ARG A 226 10.47 -8.28 -33.72
C ARG A 226 9.13 -7.56 -33.57
N GLU A 227 8.27 -8.03 -32.67
CA GLU A 227 6.92 -7.47 -32.49
C GLU A 227 6.46 -7.55 -31.04
N LEU A 228 5.82 -6.48 -30.54
CA LEU A 228 5.21 -6.42 -29.22
C LEU A 228 3.71 -6.14 -29.34
N THR A 229 2.88 -6.99 -28.75
CA THR A 229 1.45 -6.73 -28.53
C THR A 229 1.13 -6.65 -27.04
N LEU A 230 0.57 -5.55 -26.57
CA LEU A 230 -0.04 -5.43 -25.24
C LEU A 230 -1.55 -5.66 -25.35
N VAL A 231 -2.12 -6.60 -24.60
CA VAL A 231 -3.55 -6.93 -24.68
C VAL A 231 -4.24 -6.89 -23.31
N SER A 232 -5.34 -6.16 -23.22
CA SER A 232 -6.32 -6.24 -22.12
C SER A 232 -7.64 -5.59 -22.52
N PRO A 233 -8.78 -5.90 -21.87
CA PRO A 233 -10.10 -5.46 -22.33
C PRO A 233 -10.28 -3.94 -22.45
N ARG A 234 -9.65 -3.16 -21.57
CA ARG A 234 -9.81 -1.70 -21.50
C ARG A 234 -8.60 -0.96 -22.06
N PRO A 235 -8.76 0.25 -22.63
CA PRO A 235 -7.64 1.09 -23.00
C PRO A 235 -6.76 1.44 -21.79
N PRO A 236 -5.46 1.74 -22.00
CA PRO A 236 -4.61 2.30 -20.96
C PRO A 236 -5.21 3.58 -20.38
N ASP A 237 -5.48 3.59 -19.08
CA ASP A 237 -6.01 4.76 -18.38
C ASP A 237 -4.86 5.67 -17.90
N LEU A 238 -4.27 6.41 -18.84
CA LEU A 238 -3.11 7.25 -18.58
C LEU A 238 -3.43 8.44 -17.68
N ALA A 239 -4.65 8.99 -17.75
CA ALA A 239 -5.06 10.13 -16.93
C ALA A 239 -5.06 9.76 -15.44
N ARG A 240 -5.68 8.61 -15.11
CA ARG A 240 -5.68 8.07 -13.75
C ARG A 240 -4.28 7.67 -13.28
N LEU A 241 -3.47 7.07 -14.15
CA LEU A 241 -2.07 6.72 -13.84
C LEU A 241 -1.20 7.96 -13.58
N ALA A 242 -1.34 9.02 -14.38
CA ALA A 242 -0.60 10.26 -14.20
C ALA A 242 -0.91 10.97 -12.88
N ARG A 243 -2.13 10.79 -12.35
CA ARG A 243 -2.57 11.37 -11.06
C ARG A 243 -2.35 10.45 -9.86
N SER A 244 -2.11 9.16 -10.08
CA SER A 244 -1.68 8.21 -9.05
C SER A 244 -0.20 8.37 -8.74
N PRO A 245 0.27 8.19 -7.49
CA PRO A 245 1.70 8.07 -7.20
C PRO A 245 2.38 6.91 -7.97
N LEU A 246 1.60 5.98 -8.53
CA LEU A 246 2.00 4.98 -9.52
C LEU A 246 2.18 5.60 -10.91
N ARG A 247 3.27 6.36 -11.11
CA ARG A 247 3.51 7.07 -12.38
C ARG A 247 3.84 6.12 -13.54
N PRO A 248 3.35 6.39 -14.76
CA PRO A 248 3.71 5.63 -15.94
C PRO A 248 5.05 6.12 -16.50
N TRP A 249 6.16 5.50 -16.09
CA TRP A 249 7.50 5.87 -16.56
C TRP A 249 7.89 5.19 -17.88
N TYR A 250 7.35 3.99 -18.13
CA TYR A 250 7.79 3.09 -19.19
C TYR A 250 6.82 3.09 -20.36
N LEU A 251 6.54 4.28 -20.89
CA LEU A 251 5.48 4.48 -21.90
C LEU A 251 5.93 4.24 -23.33
N THR A 252 7.20 3.91 -23.60
CA THR A 252 7.70 3.69 -24.97
C THR A 252 6.84 2.70 -25.77
N PRO A 253 6.44 1.52 -25.23
CA PRO A 253 5.56 0.61 -25.96
C PRO A 253 4.21 1.25 -26.38
N TYR A 254 3.70 2.17 -25.57
CA TYR A 254 2.47 2.89 -25.87
C TYR A 254 2.69 4.06 -26.83
N ASP A 255 3.75 4.84 -26.66
CA ASP A 255 4.08 5.97 -27.55
C ASP A 255 4.36 5.48 -28.97
N GLU A 256 5.13 4.40 -29.13
CA GLU A 256 5.39 3.78 -30.43
C GLU A 256 4.09 3.31 -31.10
N HIS A 257 3.19 2.68 -30.36
CA HIS A 257 1.87 2.28 -30.87
C HIS A 257 1.04 3.49 -31.33
N VAL A 258 0.94 4.54 -30.52
CA VAL A 258 0.16 5.75 -30.84
C VAL A 258 0.72 6.47 -32.07
N ARG A 259 2.04 6.43 -32.27
CA ARG A 259 2.70 6.99 -33.47
C ARG A 259 2.58 6.10 -34.71
N GLY A 260 1.98 4.92 -34.59
CA GLY A 260 1.82 3.98 -35.70
C GLY A 260 3.11 3.24 -36.08
N ALA A 261 4.03 3.05 -35.13
CA ALA A 261 5.23 2.26 -35.37
C ALA A 261 4.85 0.80 -35.71
N PRO A 262 5.32 0.25 -36.85
CA PRO A 262 5.11 -1.15 -37.18
C PRO A 262 5.67 -2.09 -36.09
N GLY A 263 4.97 -3.18 -35.80
CA GLY A 263 5.40 -4.16 -34.78
C GLY A 263 5.16 -3.73 -33.34
N ARG A 264 4.37 -2.67 -33.08
CA ARG A 264 4.03 -2.17 -31.74
C ARG A 264 2.53 -1.96 -31.61
N TYR A 265 1.88 -2.86 -30.89
CA TYR A 265 0.42 -2.95 -30.88
C TYR A 265 -0.14 -2.90 -29.46
N VAL A 266 -1.22 -2.15 -29.28
CA VAL A 266 -2.01 -2.11 -28.06
C VAL A 266 -3.44 -2.49 -28.42
N LEU A 267 -3.86 -3.67 -27.96
CA LEU A 267 -5.15 -4.24 -28.30
C LEU A 267 -6.13 -4.11 -27.12
N ASN A 268 -7.31 -3.53 -27.39
CA ASN A 268 -8.43 -3.43 -26.46
C ASN A 268 -9.34 -4.67 -26.61
N ALA A 269 -8.85 -5.82 -26.18
CA ALA A 269 -9.57 -7.09 -26.33
C ALA A 269 -9.47 -7.96 -25.07
N SER A 270 -10.51 -8.78 -24.86
CA SER A 270 -10.55 -9.80 -23.82
C SER A 270 -9.92 -11.08 -24.34
N VAL A 271 -8.83 -11.54 -23.73
CA VAL A 271 -8.20 -12.81 -24.08
C VAL A 271 -9.12 -13.95 -23.62
N GLU A 272 -9.57 -14.78 -24.55
CA GLU A 272 -10.42 -15.94 -24.27
C GLU A 272 -9.57 -17.17 -23.96
N ARG A 273 -8.52 -17.39 -24.75
CA ARG A 273 -7.61 -18.52 -24.62
C ARG A 273 -6.32 -18.33 -25.42
N ILE A 274 -5.32 -19.12 -25.08
CA ILE A 274 -4.03 -19.19 -25.76
C ILE A 274 -3.77 -20.66 -26.15
N GLU A 275 -3.60 -20.93 -27.44
CA GLU A 275 -3.29 -22.26 -27.96
C GLU A 275 -1.80 -22.37 -28.27
N ARG A 276 -1.14 -23.45 -27.86
CA ARG A 276 0.21 -23.76 -28.35
C ARG A 276 0.12 -24.47 -29.70
N ARG A 277 0.85 -23.98 -30.70
CA ARG A 277 0.97 -24.59 -32.04
C ARG A 277 2.45 -24.79 -32.38
N GLY A 278 2.93 -26.01 -32.18
CA GLY A 278 4.35 -26.31 -32.34
C GLY A 278 5.21 -25.52 -31.35
N GLN A 279 6.06 -24.62 -31.87
CA GLN A 279 6.91 -23.75 -31.07
C GLN A 279 6.29 -22.37 -30.80
N GLU A 280 5.15 -22.07 -31.41
CA GLU A 280 4.47 -20.78 -31.36
C GLU A 280 3.16 -20.87 -30.54
N PHE A 281 2.52 -19.73 -30.35
CA PHE A 281 1.24 -19.58 -29.70
C PHE A 281 0.25 -18.81 -30.58
N LEU A 282 -1.03 -19.17 -30.48
CA LEU A 282 -2.15 -18.41 -31.02
C LEU A 282 -2.96 -17.85 -29.86
N LEU A 283 -2.99 -16.52 -29.75
CA LEU A 283 -3.84 -15.81 -28.81
C LEU A 283 -5.19 -15.51 -29.48
N HIS A 284 -6.27 -15.94 -28.84
CA HIS A 284 -7.64 -15.65 -29.28
C HIS A 284 -8.24 -14.61 -28.35
N ALA A 285 -8.68 -13.49 -28.91
CA ALA A 285 -9.26 -12.40 -28.14
C ALA A 285 -10.49 -11.78 -28.81
N LEU A 286 -11.43 -11.33 -27.98
CA LEU A 286 -12.63 -10.62 -28.39
C LEU A 286 -12.42 -9.10 -28.27
N ASP A 287 -12.40 -8.43 -29.42
CA ASP A 287 -12.49 -6.97 -29.50
C ASP A 287 -13.97 -6.59 -29.65
N PRO A 288 -14.59 -5.90 -28.68
CA PRO A 288 -16.01 -5.57 -28.73
C PRO A 288 -16.37 -4.62 -29.89
N THR A 289 -15.37 -4.01 -30.54
CA THR A 289 -15.57 -3.15 -31.71
C THR A 289 -15.50 -3.91 -33.04
N ARG A 290 -15.23 -5.22 -33.01
CA ARG A 290 -15.09 -6.06 -34.20
C ARG A 290 -16.08 -7.23 -34.17
N PRO A 291 -16.61 -7.63 -35.34
CA PRO A 291 -17.53 -8.77 -35.43
C PRO A 291 -16.83 -10.13 -35.30
N GLU A 292 -15.54 -10.20 -35.62
CA GLU A 292 -14.75 -11.43 -35.62
C GLU A 292 -13.71 -11.42 -34.49
N SER A 293 -13.38 -12.61 -33.98
CA SER A 293 -12.31 -12.79 -33.01
C SER A 293 -10.96 -12.36 -33.60
N VAL A 294 -10.17 -11.63 -32.81
CA VAL A 294 -8.79 -11.31 -33.16
C VAL A 294 -7.91 -12.51 -32.80
N VAL A 295 -7.20 -13.04 -33.79
CA VAL A 295 -6.19 -14.09 -33.60
C VAL A 295 -4.82 -13.47 -33.81
N VAL A 296 -3.93 -13.62 -32.82
CA VAL A 296 -2.55 -13.10 -32.86
C VAL A 296 -1.59 -14.27 -32.75
N GLU A 297 -0.73 -14.43 -33.74
CA GLU A 297 0.33 -15.44 -33.74
C GLU A 297 1.60 -14.85 -33.12
N VAL A 298 2.13 -15.52 -32.10
CA VAL A 298 3.28 -15.04 -31.33
C VAL A 298 4.21 -16.19 -30.95
N ASP A 299 5.47 -15.89 -30.74
CA ASP A 299 6.49 -16.86 -30.33
C ASP A 299 6.54 -17.00 -28.80
N ASP A 300 6.13 -15.96 -28.07
CA ASP A 300 6.12 -15.93 -26.60
C ASP A 300 4.92 -15.17 -26.02
N VAL A 301 4.52 -15.62 -24.83
CA VAL A 301 3.43 -15.04 -24.03
C VAL A 301 3.97 -14.66 -22.66
N VAL A 302 3.72 -13.41 -22.24
CA VAL A 302 4.07 -12.90 -20.92
C VAL A 302 2.82 -12.47 -20.16
N ALA A 303 2.61 -13.04 -18.97
CA ALA A 303 1.53 -12.65 -18.07
C ALA A 303 1.97 -11.50 -17.16
N ALA A 304 1.48 -10.28 -17.42
CA ALA A 304 1.64 -9.10 -16.57
C ALA A 304 0.38 -8.84 -15.74
N THR A 305 -0.13 -9.90 -15.10
CA THR A 305 -1.45 -9.96 -14.46
C THR A 305 -1.44 -9.60 -12.97
N GLY A 306 -0.27 -9.34 -12.41
CA GLY A 306 -0.06 -8.86 -11.05
C GLY A 306 0.07 -10.00 -10.04
N PHE A 307 -0.24 -9.71 -8.78
CA PHE A 307 0.02 -10.61 -7.65
C PHE A 307 -1.22 -10.86 -6.81
N ARG A 308 -1.11 -11.82 -5.90
CA ARG A 308 -1.97 -12.02 -4.74
C ARG A 308 -1.18 -11.95 -3.43
N ALA A 309 -1.89 -11.71 -2.33
CA ALA A 309 -1.32 -11.88 -0.99
C ALA A 309 -1.13 -13.38 -0.70
N PRO A 310 0.02 -13.79 -0.14
CA PRO A 310 0.24 -15.18 0.27
C PRO A 310 -0.51 -15.45 1.58
N LEU A 311 -1.82 -15.64 1.48
CA LEU A 311 -2.71 -15.82 2.65
C LEU A 311 -2.60 -17.19 3.31
N GLN A 312 -1.87 -18.14 2.69
CA GLN A 312 -1.73 -19.52 3.17
C GLN A 312 -3.08 -20.11 3.60
N ASP A 313 -3.20 -20.53 4.85
CA ASP A 313 -4.36 -21.18 5.45
C ASP A 313 -5.36 -20.20 6.08
N LEU A 314 -5.14 -18.89 5.98
CA LEU A 314 -6.09 -17.91 6.51
C LEU A 314 -7.52 -18.05 5.92
N PRO A 315 -7.72 -18.39 4.63
CA PRO A 315 -9.04 -18.70 4.13
C PRO A 315 -9.69 -19.92 4.81
N GLU A 316 -8.90 -20.94 5.15
CA GLU A 316 -9.37 -22.14 5.88
C GLU A 316 -9.71 -21.81 7.34
N LEU A 317 -8.97 -20.86 7.94
CA LEU A 317 -9.30 -20.26 9.25
C LEU A 317 -10.61 -19.45 9.23
N GLY A 318 -11.07 -19.05 8.04
CA GLY A 318 -12.33 -18.31 7.84
C GLY A 318 -12.16 -16.87 7.34
N VAL A 319 -10.95 -16.44 6.95
CA VAL A 319 -10.74 -15.11 6.35
C VAL A 319 -11.39 -15.06 4.97
N THR A 320 -12.40 -14.19 4.82
CA THR A 320 -13.03 -13.96 3.52
C THR A 320 -12.09 -13.22 2.59
N THR A 321 -12.10 -13.57 1.30
CA THR A 321 -11.26 -12.95 0.28
C THR A 321 -12.08 -12.24 -0.79
N VAL A 322 -11.50 -11.22 -1.42
CA VAL A 322 -12.04 -10.44 -2.54
C VAL A 322 -11.10 -10.47 -3.74
N LEU A 323 -11.60 -9.98 -4.89
CA LEU A 323 -10.83 -9.91 -6.14
C LEU A 323 -10.25 -11.26 -6.55
N ASP A 324 -11.11 -12.27 -6.72
CA ASP A 324 -10.73 -13.63 -7.12
C ASP A 324 -9.73 -14.30 -6.17
N GLY A 325 -9.93 -14.11 -4.87
CA GLY A 325 -9.07 -14.70 -3.83
C GLY A 325 -7.73 -13.99 -3.65
N ARG A 326 -7.50 -12.84 -4.30
CA ARG A 326 -6.18 -12.19 -4.31
C ARG A 326 -5.87 -11.41 -3.04
N LEU A 327 -6.90 -10.95 -2.35
CA LEU A 327 -6.79 -10.07 -1.18
C LEU A 327 -7.82 -10.45 -0.11
N PRO A 328 -7.53 -10.24 1.17
CA PRO A 328 -8.51 -10.43 2.24
C PRO A 328 -9.58 -9.33 2.20
N ALA A 329 -10.80 -9.63 2.64
CA ALA A 329 -11.84 -8.64 2.89
C ALA A 329 -11.56 -7.94 4.23
N LEU A 330 -11.46 -6.61 4.22
CA LEU A 330 -10.97 -5.83 5.36
C LEU A 330 -11.96 -4.78 5.84
N THR A 331 -11.99 -4.55 7.15
CA THR A 331 -12.64 -3.41 7.80
C THR A 331 -11.86 -2.11 7.54
N PRO A 332 -12.38 -0.94 7.93
CA PRO A 332 -11.66 0.34 7.78
C PRO A 332 -10.34 0.41 8.56
N PHE A 333 -10.24 -0.38 9.63
CA PHE A 333 -9.04 -0.53 10.45
C PHE A 333 -8.21 -1.77 10.07
N TRP A 334 -8.44 -2.29 8.85
CA TRP A 334 -7.67 -3.39 8.24
C TRP A 334 -7.70 -4.71 9.02
N GLU A 335 -8.74 -4.92 9.82
CA GLU A 335 -9.08 -6.22 10.39
C GLU A 335 -9.78 -7.08 9.34
N SER A 336 -9.64 -8.40 9.42
CA SER A 336 -10.51 -9.33 8.69
C SER A 336 -11.96 -9.07 9.08
N VAL A 337 -12.85 -8.96 8.08
CA VAL A 337 -14.29 -8.78 8.35
C VAL A 337 -14.96 -10.03 8.95
N THR A 338 -14.30 -11.19 8.91
CA THR A 338 -14.86 -12.47 9.38
C THR A 338 -14.07 -13.15 10.50
N VAL A 339 -12.81 -12.78 10.73
CA VAL A 339 -11.97 -13.41 11.77
C VAL A 339 -11.41 -12.33 12.72
N PRO A 340 -12.05 -12.12 13.88
CA PRO A 340 -11.59 -11.14 14.87
C PRO A 340 -10.16 -11.38 15.33
N GLY A 341 -9.40 -10.32 15.54
CA GLY A 341 -7.98 -10.39 15.96
C GLY A 341 -7.00 -10.66 14.81
N VAL A 342 -7.47 -10.91 13.58
CA VAL A 342 -6.62 -11.03 12.39
C VAL A 342 -6.62 -9.70 11.62
N TYR A 343 -5.50 -8.99 11.64
CA TYR A 343 -5.30 -7.72 10.95
C TYR A 343 -4.28 -7.84 9.82
N PHE A 344 -4.28 -6.85 8.93
CA PHE A 344 -3.35 -6.77 7.81
C PHE A 344 -2.64 -5.42 7.75
N ALA A 345 -1.38 -5.44 7.35
CA ALA A 345 -0.56 -4.23 7.21
C ALA A 345 0.22 -4.23 5.87
N GLY A 346 0.78 -3.08 5.51
CA GLY A 346 1.48 -2.91 4.24
C GLY A 346 0.52 -2.84 3.05
N ASN A 347 0.98 -3.23 1.87
CA ASN A 347 0.21 -3.03 0.64
C ASN A 347 -1.09 -3.86 0.56
N VAL A 348 -1.26 -4.88 1.40
CA VAL A 348 -2.49 -5.66 1.52
C VAL A 348 -3.66 -4.78 1.99
N THR A 349 -3.38 -3.70 2.71
CA THR A 349 -4.38 -2.74 3.19
C THR A 349 -5.15 -2.04 2.06
N GLN A 350 -4.70 -2.13 0.81
CA GLN A 350 -5.47 -1.69 -0.37
C GLN A 350 -6.80 -2.44 -0.56
N ALA A 351 -6.97 -3.59 0.11
CA ALA A 351 -8.22 -4.33 0.09
C ALA A 351 -9.35 -3.59 0.82
N ALA A 352 -9.02 -2.70 1.76
CA ALA A 352 -9.95 -1.74 2.33
C ALA A 352 -10.14 -0.58 1.35
N GLN A 353 -11.29 -0.59 0.67
CA GLN A 353 -11.55 0.23 -0.50
C GLN A 353 -11.92 1.68 -0.19
N GLY A 354 -12.42 1.95 1.02
CA GLY A 354 -13.01 3.23 1.37
C GLY A 354 -14.30 3.51 0.61
N LEU A 355 -14.73 4.77 0.63
CA LEU A 355 -15.94 5.24 -0.04
C LEU A 355 -15.89 5.17 -1.58
N ARG A 356 -14.69 5.12 -2.17
CA ARG A 356 -14.45 5.07 -3.63
C ARG A 356 -15.21 6.12 -4.46
N LYS A 357 -15.37 7.31 -3.92
CA LYS A 357 -16.04 8.41 -4.61
C LYS A 357 -15.31 8.70 -5.94
N HIS A 358 -16.10 8.85 -7.01
CA HIS A 358 -15.60 8.98 -8.39
C HIS A 358 -14.65 7.86 -8.86
N GLY A 359 -14.74 6.68 -8.23
CA GLY A 359 -13.93 5.51 -8.59
C GLY A 359 -12.45 5.62 -8.19
N VAL A 360 -12.06 6.64 -7.39
CA VAL A 360 -10.70 6.77 -6.87
C VAL A 360 -10.50 5.78 -5.72
N ALA A 361 -9.44 4.98 -5.79
CA ALA A 361 -9.11 4.01 -4.75
C ALA A 361 -8.05 4.58 -3.80
N SER A 362 -7.93 3.99 -2.61
CA SER A 362 -6.84 4.30 -1.68
C SER A 362 -5.47 4.07 -2.31
N VAL A 363 -4.48 4.85 -1.86
CA VAL A 363 -3.06 4.72 -2.25
C VAL A 363 -2.34 3.67 -1.37
N SER A 364 -3.11 2.89 -0.61
CA SER A 364 -2.66 1.85 0.30
C SER A 364 -1.88 0.71 -0.37
N SER A 365 -1.81 0.65 -1.70
CA SER A 365 -0.94 -0.30 -2.42
C SER A 365 0.55 0.10 -2.42
N MET A 366 0.89 1.30 -1.95
CA MET A 366 2.24 1.88 -1.97
C MET A 366 2.69 2.34 -0.58
N VAL A 367 4.01 2.43 -0.38
CA VAL A 367 4.63 2.85 0.89
C VAL A 367 4.09 4.19 1.36
N CYS A 368 4.04 5.19 0.47
CA CYS A 368 3.51 6.52 0.78
C CYS A 368 2.05 6.54 1.25
N GLY A 369 1.25 5.51 0.92
CA GLY A 369 -0.12 5.39 1.41
C GLY A 369 -0.19 4.58 2.70
N PHE A 370 0.26 3.32 2.65
CA PHE A 370 0.04 2.39 3.77
C PHE A 370 0.88 2.70 5.02
N ARG A 371 1.94 3.52 4.93
CA ARG A 371 2.71 3.91 6.12
C ARG A 371 1.87 4.69 7.13
N TYR A 372 0.88 5.46 6.66
CA TYR A 372 -0.10 6.11 7.53
C TYR A 372 -1.11 5.11 8.09
N ASN A 373 -1.51 4.12 7.29
CA ASN A 373 -2.39 3.05 7.73
C ASN A 373 -1.78 2.29 8.91
N ALA A 374 -0.48 1.95 8.84
CA ALA A 374 0.24 1.28 9.92
C ALA A 374 0.19 2.06 11.25
N ARG A 375 0.34 3.40 11.20
CA ARG A 375 0.19 4.25 12.40
C ARG A 375 -1.22 4.20 12.98
N ILE A 376 -2.23 4.28 12.11
CA ILE A 376 -3.65 4.26 12.50
C ILE A 376 -4.03 2.88 13.05
N LEU A 377 -3.56 1.80 12.41
CA LEU A 377 -3.75 0.42 12.84
C LEU A 377 -3.18 0.20 14.25
N ALA A 378 -1.92 0.60 14.48
CA ALA A 378 -1.28 0.44 15.78
C ALA A 378 -2.04 1.20 16.89
N ARG A 379 -2.51 2.42 16.60
CA ARG A 379 -3.36 3.19 17.52
C ARG A 379 -4.70 2.53 17.80
N HIS A 380 -5.37 2.04 16.75
CA HIS A 380 -6.63 1.32 16.87
C HIS A 380 -6.47 0.10 17.77
N VAL A 381 -5.51 -0.78 17.47
CA VAL A 381 -5.23 -1.99 18.28
C VAL A 381 -4.90 -1.62 19.73
N ALA A 382 -4.07 -0.59 19.96
CA ALA A 382 -3.74 -0.12 21.31
C ALA A 382 -4.98 0.33 22.10
N GLU A 383 -5.88 1.11 21.49
CA GLU A 383 -7.08 1.62 22.15
C GLU A 383 -8.16 0.53 22.33
N THR A 384 -8.45 -0.27 21.29
CA THR A 384 -9.63 -1.15 21.27
C THR A 384 -9.36 -2.53 21.86
N VAL A 385 -8.14 -3.05 21.71
CA VAL A 385 -7.79 -4.39 22.22
C VAL A 385 -7.12 -4.28 23.59
N PHE A 386 -6.23 -3.30 23.78
CA PHE A 386 -5.42 -3.18 25.00
C PHE A 386 -5.84 -2.04 25.93
N GLY A 387 -6.87 -1.27 25.59
CA GLY A 387 -7.42 -0.22 26.44
C GLY A 387 -6.47 0.96 26.71
N ILE A 388 -5.40 1.11 25.91
CA ILE A 388 -4.43 2.19 26.05
C ILE A 388 -5.09 3.50 25.64
N ARG A 389 -5.22 4.45 26.57
CA ARG A 389 -5.84 5.74 26.31
C ARG A 389 -4.87 6.68 25.62
N LEU A 390 -5.12 6.99 24.35
CA LEU A 390 -4.33 7.96 23.61
C LEU A 390 -4.80 9.39 23.89
N GLY A 391 -3.84 10.31 23.98
CA GLY A 391 -4.14 11.73 24.15
C GLY A 391 -4.89 12.29 22.94
N ARG A 392 -6.02 12.96 23.19
CA ARG A 392 -6.81 13.69 22.18
C ARG A 392 -6.79 15.18 22.53
N PRO A 393 -5.82 15.96 21.98
CA PRO A 393 -5.66 17.36 22.31
C PRO A 393 -6.95 18.16 22.12
N ARG A 394 -7.21 19.08 23.04
CA ARG A 394 -8.30 20.06 22.89
C ARG A 394 -7.91 21.08 21.83
N ILE A 395 -8.87 21.48 21.00
CA ILE A 395 -8.73 22.62 20.08
C ILE A 395 -9.70 23.70 20.55
N GLU A 396 -9.20 24.91 20.77
CA GLU A 396 -10.09 26.04 21.07
C GLU A 396 -10.94 26.40 19.83
N PRO A 397 -12.22 26.79 19.99
CA PRO A 397 -13.11 27.08 18.86
C PRO A 397 -12.50 28.04 17.82
N ALA A 398 -11.81 29.10 18.27
CA ALA A 398 -11.15 30.08 17.40
C ALA A 398 -10.03 29.47 16.52
N ASN A 399 -9.46 28.32 16.90
CA ASN A 399 -8.38 27.66 16.19
C ASN A 399 -8.84 26.55 15.25
N VAL A 400 -10.14 26.20 15.25
CA VAL A 400 -10.66 25.09 14.42
C VAL A 400 -10.47 25.37 12.93
N VAL A 401 -10.88 26.53 12.46
CA VAL A 401 -10.79 26.90 11.04
C VAL A 401 -9.32 26.99 10.59
N PRO A 402 -8.43 27.76 11.25
CA PRO A 402 -7.00 27.77 10.89
C PRO A 402 -6.35 26.39 10.92
N TYR A 403 -6.70 25.55 11.90
CA TYR A 403 -6.16 24.20 12.02
C TYR A 403 -6.58 23.32 10.83
N LEU A 404 -7.86 23.30 10.47
CA LEU A 404 -8.36 22.50 9.36
C LEU A 404 -7.82 22.97 8.01
N LEU A 405 -7.72 24.28 7.76
CA LEU A 405 -7.11 24.81 6.53
C LEU A 405 -5.63 24.45 6.43
N GLY A 406 -4.90 24.51 7.55
CA GLY A 406 -3.52 24.04 7.63
C GLY A 406 -3.37 22.56 7.30
N GLU A 407 -4.27 21.71 7.81
CA GLU A 407 -4.27 20.27 7.49
C GLU A 407 -4.63 20.01 6.02
N LEU A 408 -5.66 20.67 5.48
CA LEU A 408 -6.03 20.55 4.07
C LEU A 408 -4.92 21.00 3.12
N THR A 409 -4.06 21.93 3.55
CA THR A 409 -2.95 22.47 2.75
C THR A 409 -1.68 21.62 2.88
N ARG A 410 -1.32 21.20 4.10
CA ARG A 410 0.02 20.65 4.40
C ARG A 410 0.05 19.20 4.88
N ALA A 411 -1.10 18.59 5.24
CA ALA A 411 -1.09 17.24 5.78
C ALA A 411 -0.72 16.22 4.69
N PRO A 412 0.39 15.47 4.87
CA PRO A 412 0.83 14.49 3.87
C PRO A 412 -0.12 13.28 3.83
N GLU A 413 -0.83 12.97 4.92
CA GLU A 413 -1.81 11.89 4.99
C GLU A 413 -2.98 12.17 4.07
N LEU A 414 -3.54 13.39 4.12
CA LEU A 414 -4.65 13.81 3.26
C LEU A 414 -4.21 13.93 1.80
N THR A 415 -2.98 14.40 1.59
CA THR A 415 -2.41 14.52 0.23
C THR A 415 -2.17 13.15 -0.40
N MET A 416 -1.70 12.15 0.35
CA MET A 416 -1.46 10.80 -0.20
C MET A 416 -2.73 9.97 -0.27
N GLN A 417 -3.61 10.04 0.73
CA GLN A 417 -4.80 9.19 0.88
C GLN A 417 -6.10 9.98 0.65
N LYS A 418 -6.17 10.70 -0.48
CA LYS A 418 -7.33 11.54 -0.86
C LYS A 418 -8.63 10.74 -0.86
N GLY A 419 -9.67 11.26 -0.19
CA GLY A 419 -10.98 10.62 -0.06
C GLY A 419 -10.96 9.31 0.72
N TYR A 420 -9.82 8.93 1.32
CA TYR A 420 -9.66 7.71 2.08
C TYR A 420 -9.33 7.98 3.55
N LEU A 421 -8.41 8.90 3.83
CA LEU A 421 -8.12 9.38 5.18
C LEU A 421 -8.63 10.82 5.35
N ALA A 422 -9.07 11.15 6.56
CA ALA A 422 -9.54 12.48 6.92
C ALA A 422 -8.97 12.92 8.27
N ARG A 423 -8.79 14.23 8.45
CA ARG A 423 -8.55 14.84 9.76
C ARG A 423 -9.89 14.97 10.45
N VAL A 424 -10.03 14.32 11.61
CA VAL A 424 -11.30 14.29 12.35
C VAL A 424 -11.19 15.06 13.66
N LEU A 425 -12.11 16.01 13.84
CA LEU A 425 -12.34 16.68 15.11
C LEU A 425 -13.70 16.23 15.66
N GLY A 426 -13.69 15.63 16.84
CA GLY A 426 -14.89 15.22 17.56
C GLY A 426 -15.36 16.34 18.47
N ILE A 427 -16.67 16.41 18.69
CA ILE A 427 -17.27 17.40 19.57
C ILE A 427 -17.99 16.67 20.68
N ASP A 428 -17.55 16.96 21.89
CA ASP A 428 -18.15 16.44 23.11
C ASP A 428 -18.77 17.59 23.90
N ALA A 429 -19.98 17.40 24.40
CA ALA A 429 -20.75 18.43 25.09
C ALA A 429 -20.08 18.92 26.40
N GLU A 430 -19.28 18.06 27.04
CA GLU A 430 -18.60 18.35 28.31
C GLU A 430 -17.11 18.67 28.10
N ALA A 431 -16.45 17.96 27.17
CA ALA A 431 -15.02 18.03 26.94
C ALA A 431 -14.62 19.00 25.82
N GLY A 432 -15.57 19.59 25.10
CA GLY A 432 -15.34 20.52 23.99
C GLY A 432 -14.82 19.82 22.73
N ILE A 433 -14.06 20.56 21.91
CA ILE A 433 -13.58 20.08 20.61
C ILE A 433 -12.27 19.33 20.78
N ARG A 434 -12.20 18.11 20.26
CA ARG A 434 -11.07 17.20 20.41
C ARG A 434 -10.53 16.77 19.07
N ASN A 435 -9.20 16.80 18.93
CA ASN A 435 -8.53 16.21 17.78
C ASN A 435 -8.53 14.68 17.93
N LEU A 436 -9.35 14.00 17.13
CA LEU A 436 -9.40 12.53 17.12
C LEU A 436 -8.29 11.93 16.24
N GLY A 437 -7.54 12.76 15.53
CA GLY A 437 -6.43 12.30 14.69
C GLY A 437 -6.79 12.23 13.20
N ILE A 438 -5.93 11.55 12.45
CA ILE A 438 -6.23 11.10 11.09
C ILE A 438 -6.92 9.74 11.21
N LEU A 439 -8.08 9.58 10.59
CA LEU A 439 -8.86 8.35 10.57
C LEU A 439 -9.30 8.01 9.14
N PRO A 440 -9.66 6.74 8.84
CA PRO A 440 -10.37 6.42 7.62
C PRO A 440 -11.66 7.24 7.53
N LEU A 441 -11.90 7.90 6.41
CA LEU A 441 -13.05 8.79 6.22
C LEU A 441 -14.37 8.05 6.43
N GLU A 442 -14.47 6.79 5.97
CA GLU A 442 -15.70 6.00 6.13
C GLU A 442 -16.09 5.80 7.59
N VAL A 443 -15.12 5.73 8.52
CA VAL A 443 -15.40 5.62 9.96
C VAL A 443 -16.17 6.82 10.48
N PHE A 444 -15.91 8.02 9.95
CA PHE A 444 -16.66 9.21 10.30
C PHE A 444 -18.03 9.27 9.61
N VAL A 445 -18.09 8.88 8.32
CA VAL A 445 -19.30 8.90 7.50
C VAL A 445 -20.33 7.87 7.98
N ASP A 446 -19.90 6.69 8.42
CA ASP A 446 -20.77 5.64 8.94
C ASP A 446 -20.92 5.71 10.46
N GLY A 447 -20.08 6.49 11.13
CA GLY A 447 -20.12 6.70 12.58
C GLY A 447 -21.27 7.60 13.04
N SER A 448 -21.44 7.66 14.37
CA SER A 448 -22.51 8.41 15.03
C SER A 448 -22.06 9.69 15.73
N HIS A 449 -20.75 9.91 15.87
CA HIS A 449 -20.19 11.01 16.65
C HIS A 449 -20.34 12.36 15.94
N ASP A 450 -20.83 13.37 16.66
CA ASP A 450 -20.87 14.74 16.18
C ASP A 450 -19.45 15.30 16.04
N GLY A 451 -19.22 16.10 15.00
CA GLY A 451 -17.91 16.62 14.68
C GLY A 451 -17.74 17.00 13.22
N VAL A 452 -16.48 17.14 12.83
CA VAL A 452 -16.08 17.48 11.47
C VAL A 452 -14.93 16.59 11.00
N ALA A 453 -15.00 16.12 9.76
CA ALA A 453 -13.92 15.45 9.06
C ALA A 453 -13.55 16.25 7.80
N ALA A 454 -12.28 16.63 7.70
CA ALA A 454 -11.74 17.36 6.54
C ALA A 454 -10.79 16.47 5.75
N THR A 455 -10.94 16.45 4.43
CA THR A 455 -10.17 15.62 3.51
C THR A 455 -9.93 16.34 2.18
N LEU A 456 -9.01 15.80 1.38
CA LEU A 456 -8.86 16.18 -0.02
C LEU A 456 -9.49 15.09 -0.89
N GLU A 457 -10.24 15.46 -1.93
CA GLU A 457 -10.88 14.52 -2.86
C GLU A 457 -10.61 14.90 -4.31
N PHE A 458 -10.93 13.98 -5.21
CA PHE A 458 -11.01 14.26 -6.64
C PHE A 458 -12.47 14.46 -7.04
N ASP A 459 -12.73 15.45 -7.88
CA ASP A 459 -14.01 15.55 -8.59
C ASP A 459 -14.04 14.62 -9.81
N ALA A 460 -15.17 14.54 -10.52
CA ALA A 460 -15.35 13.72 -11.71
C ALA A 460 -14.38 14.09 -12.86
N ASP A 461 -13.93 15.34 -12.92
CA ASP A 461 -12.89 15.82 -13.84
C ASP A 461 -11.46 15.60 -13.32
N GLU A 462 -11.33 14.92 -12.18
CA GLU A 462 -10.09 14.60 -11.49
C GLU A 462 -9.35 15.83 -10.93
N THR A 463 -10.06 16.95 -10.72
CA THR A 463 -9.55 18.12 -9.99
C THR A 463 -9.51 17.85 -8.49
N ILE A 464 -8.39 18.16 -7.85
CA ILE A 464 -8.24 18.02 -6.39
C ILE A 464 -8.89 19.20 -5.68
N ARG A 465 -9.77 18.91 -4.72
CA ARG A 465 -10.45 19.93 -3.89
C ARG A 465 -10.58 19.48 -2.44
N PRO A 466 -10.70 20.42 -1.50
CA PRO A 466 -11.01 20.11 -0.11
C PRO A 466 -12.50 19.79 0.02
N VAL A 467 -12.80 18.79 0.85
CA VAL A 467 -14.17 18.39 1.20
C VAL A 467 -14.25 18.26 2.71
N VAL A 468 -15.33 18.81 3.25
CA VAL A 468 -15.59 18.82 4.69
C VAL A 468 -16.92 18.13 4.93
N TYR A 469 -16.87 17.13 5.79
CA TYR A 469 -17.99 16.37 6.30
C TYR A 469 -18.30 16.86 7.69
N MET A 470 -19.53 17.29 7.92
CA MET A 470 -19.99 17.76 9.22
C MET A 470 -21.13 16.86 9.69
N ARG A 471 -21.03 16.34 10.91
CA ARG A 471 -22.13 15.66 11.59
C ARG A 471 -22.59 16.47 12.79
N ARG A 472 -23.90 16.74 12.85
CA ARG A 472 -24.55 17.36 14.00
C ARG A 472 -25.89 16.69 14.29
N ARG A 473 -26.10 16.23 15.52
CA ARG A 473 -27.34 15.59 15.97
C ARG A 473 -27.79 14.48 15.01
N GLY A 474 -26.82 13.68 14.54
CA GLY A 474 -27.04 12.57 13.61
C GLY A 474 -27.16 12.95 12.13
N VAL A 475 -27.27 14.23 11.78
CA VAL A 475 -27.35 14.68 10.38
C VAL A 475 -25.95 14.91 9.83
N LEU A 476 -25.57 14.17 8.79
CA LEU A 476 -24.33 14.33 8.05
C LEU A 476 -24.55 15.24 6.84
N ASN A 477 -23.75 16.29 6.72
CA ASN A 477 -23.67 17.13 5.53
C ASN A 477 -22.26 17.08 4.96
N GLU A 478 -22.19 16.97 3.64
CA GLU A 478 -20.96 17.06 2.88
C GLU A 478 -20.90 18.43 2.19
N THR A 479 -19.75 19.09 2.23
CA THR A 479 -19.53 20.36 1.55
C THR A 479 -18.16 20.36 0.90
N ALA A 480 -18.13 20.45 -0.43
CA ALA A 480 -16.91 20.66 -1.19
C ALA A 480 -16.60 22.16 -1.28
N LEU A 481 -15.38 22.58 -0.95
CA LEU A 481 -14.94 23.95 -1.20
C LEU A 481 -14.31 24.05 -2.60
N PRO A 482 -14.22 25.25 -3.18
CA PRO A 482 -13.58 25.45 -4.48
C PRO A 482 -12.15 24.90 -4.52
N PRO A 483 -11.69 24.38 -5.68
CA PRO A 483 -10.29 23.99 -5.84
C PRO A 483 -9.40 25.24 -5.95
N HIS A 484 -8.21 25.19 -5.33
CA HIS A 484 -7.14 26.18 -5.54
C HIS A 484 -6.09 25.60 -6.51
N PRO A 485 -5.67 26.30 -7.57
CA PRO A 485 -4.72 25.77 -8.55
C PRO A 485 -3.36 25.40 -7.94
N LEU A 486 -2.94 26.11 -6.89
CA LEU A 486 -1.73 25.82 -6.11
C LEU A 486 -2.00 25.09 -4.79
N ARG A 487 -3.24 24.68 -4.52
CA ARG A 487 -3.67 24.02 -3.26
C ARG A 487 -3.34 24.82 -1.99
N ARG A 488 -3.46 26.15 -2.04
CA ARG A 488 -3.24 27.05 -0.91
C ARG A 488 -4.56 27.31 -0.23
N TYR A 489 -5.00 26.36 0.61
CA TYR A 489 -6.30 26.47 1.26
C TYR A 489 -6.27 27.35 2.51
N GLU A 490 -5.11 27.84 2.91
CA GLU A 490 -4.97 28.84 3.99
C GLU A 490 -5.14 30.29 3.49
N ASP A 491 -5.33 30.49 2.18
CA ASP A 491 -5.61 31.81 1.62
C ASP A 491 -6.97 32.32 2.14
N ALA A 492 -7.10 33.64 2.26
CA ALA A 492 -8.22 34.29 2.97
C ALA A 492 -9.61 33.89 2.44
N GLU A 493 -9.71 33.50 1.16
CA GLU A 493 -10.97 33.09 0.51
C GLU A 493 -11.59 31.81 1.11
N TYR A 494 -10.82 30.98 1.83
CA TYR A 494 -11.32 29.73 2.43
C TYR A 494 -11.76 29.89 3.89
N GLY A 495 -11.34 30.96 4.56
CA GLY A 495 -11.61 31.18 5.99
C GLY A 495 -13.09 31.36 6.30
N GLU A 496 -13.74 32.33 5.67
CA GLU A 496 -15.17 32.63 5.90
C GLU A 496 -16.09 31.47 5.48
N PRO A 497 -15.92 30.82 4.31
CA PRO A 497 -16.74 29.66 3.94
C PRO A 497 -16.62 28.49 4.91
N LEU A 498 -15.39 28.17 5.36
CA LEU A 498 -15.19 27.08 6.32
C LEU A 498 -15.74 27.44 7.69
N ASP A 499 -15.56 28.68 8.15
CA ASP A 499 -16.14 29.15 9.41
C ASP A 499 -17.67 29.06 9.38
N ALA A 500 -18.33 29.51 8.31
CA ALA A 500 -19.77 29.39 8.17
C ALA A 500 -20.26 27.93 8.25
N LEU A 501 -19.45 26.98 7.76
CA LEU A 501 -19.74 25.56 7.81
C LEU A 501 -19.58 24.97 9.23
N VAL A 502 -18.49 25.29 9.93
CA VAL A 502 -18.17 24.66 11.23
C VAL A 502 -18.75 25.42 12.42
N ARG A 503 -19.02 26.73 12.31
CA ARG A 503 -19.58 27.57 13.38
C ARG A 503 -20.84 26.98 14.04
N PRO A 504 -21.80 26.38 13.31
CA PRO A 504 -22.96 25.73 13.92
C PRO A 504 -22.60 24.58 14.88
N LEU A 505 -21.43 23.96 14.72
CA LEU A 505 -20.95 22.90 15.58
C LEU A 505 -20.23 23.40 16.84
N LEU A 506 -19.67 24.61 16.80
CA LEU A 506 -18.87 25.15 17.88
C LEU A 506 -19.78 25.56 19.05
N PRO A 507 -19.41 25.24 20.31
CA PRO A 507 -20.10 25.80 21.46
C PRO A 507 -19.99 27.33 21.42
N SER A 508 -21.12 28.00 21.66
CA SER A 508 -21.26 29.46 21.65
C SER A 508 -20.48 30.15 22.76
#